data_AF-A0A3B4A942-F1
#
_entry.id   AF-A0A3B4A942-F1
#
_cell.length_a   1.000
_cell.length_b   1.000
_cell.length_c   1.000
_cell.angle_alpha   90.00
_cell.angle_beta   90.00
_cell.angle_gamma   90.00
#
_symmetry.space_group_name_H-M   'P 1'
#
loop_
_entity.id
_entity.type
_entity.pdbx_description
1 polymer ?
#
loop_
_entity_poly.entity_id
_entity_poly.type
_entity_poly.pdbx_seq_one_letter_code
_entity_poly.pdbx_strand_id
1 'polypeptide(L)' 'MKVTVSFGQTGIVVPCKEGWTVRDLIQQATQRYKKLLEQVKDQIYSVTASILDPLFKEHTR' A
#
# COMPACT_ATOMS: atom_id res chain seq x y z
N MET A 1 11.72 20.34 2.88
CA MET A 1 10.55 20.44 1.98
C MET A 1 9.91 19.05 1.82
N LYS A 2 8.58 18.95 1.67
CA LYS A 2 7.88 17.69 1.36
C LYS A 2 6.83 17.93 0.28
N VAL A 3 6.61 16.95 -0.57
CA VAL A 3 5.61 17.00 -1.66
C VAL A 3 4.67 15.81 -1.55
N THR A 4 3.46 15.98 -2.07
CA THR A 4 2.50 14.89 -2.20
C THR A 4 2.44 14.48 -3.66
N VAL A 5 2.69 13.20 -3.91
CA VAL A 5 2.52 12.57 -5.24
C VAL A 5 1.25 11.75 -5.20
N SER A 6 0.30 12.08 -6.08
CA SER A 6 -0.99 11.38 -6.16
C SER A 6 -0.92 10.24 -7.16
N PHE A 7 -1.20 9.02 -6.69
CA PHE A 7 -1.43 7.83 -7.51
C PHE A 7 -2.94 7.57 -7.57
N GLY A 8 -3.61 8.16 -8.57
CA GLY A 8 -5.08 8.16 -8.61
C GLY A 8 -5.65 8.86 -7.37
N GLN A 9 -6.37 8.12 -6.53
CA GLN A 9 -6.95 8.60 -5.27
C GLN A 9 -5.99 8.49 -4.07
N THR A 10 -4.84 7.84 -4.21
CA THR A 10 -3.91 7.61 -3.11
C THR A 10 -2.82 8.69 -3.10
N GLY A 11 -2.77 9.49 -2.02
CA GLY A 11 -1.72 10.49 -1.82
C GLY A 11 -0.50 9.92 -1.08
N ILE A 12 0.68 9.97 -1.70
CA ILE A 12 1.95 9.55 -1.09
C ILE A 12 2.81 10.77 -0.78
N VAL A 13 3.12 10.95 0.49
CA VAL A 13 4.01 12.03 0.94
C VAL A 13 5.47 11.60 0.77
N VAL A 14 6.24 12.41 0.04
CA VAL A 14 7.67 12.20 -0.20
C VAL A 14 8.46 13.40 0.32
N PRO A 15 9.46 13.20 1.19
CA PRO A 15 10.37 14.26 1.57
C PRO A 15 11.27 14.61 0.39
N CYS A 16 11.49 15.90 0.15
CA CYS A 16 12.45 16.35 -0.84
C CYS A 16 13.84 16.41 -0.19
N LYS A 17 14.86 15.95 -0.93
CA LYS A 17 16.26 16.16 -0.58
C LYS A 17 16.93 17.00 -1.66
N GLU A 18 17.98 17.72 -1.29
CA GLU A 18 18.77 18.50 -2.24
C GLU A 18 19.41 17.58 -3.29
N GLY A 19 19.44 18.05 -4.54
CA GLY A 19 19.94 17.27 -5.68
C GLY A 19 18.97 16.21 -6.22
N TRP A 20 17.77 16.05 -5.63
CA TRP A 20 16.77 15.13 -6.18
C TRP A 20 16.05 15.74 -7.38
N THR A 21 16.01 14.98 -8.46
CA THR A 21 15.22 15.32 -9.64
C THR A 21 13.77 14.87 -9.47
N VAL A 22 12.90 15.30 -10.37
CA VAL A 22 11.52 14.80 -10.45
C VAL A 22 11.49 13.28 -10.60
N ARG A 23 12.48 12.69 -11.31
CA ARG A 23 12.60 11.23 -11.46
C ARG A 23 12.84 10.55 -10.11
N ASP A 24 13.74 11.09 -9.30
CA ASP A 24 14.02 10.55 -7.95
C ASP A 24 12.77 10.62 -7.06
N LEU A 25 12.01 11.73 -7.13
CA LEU A 25 10.76 11.88 -6.41
C LEU A 25 9.72 10.83 -6.85
N ILE A 26 9.57 10.58 -8.15
CA ILE A 26 8.66 9.56 -8.68
C ILE A 26 9.10 8.16 -8.23
N GLN A 27 10.40 7.85 -8.25
CA GLN A 27 10.91 6.54 -7.80
C GLN A 27 10.62 6.31 -6.32
N GLN A 28 10.88 7.31 -5.48
CA GLN A 28 10.61 7.27 -4.05
C GLN A 28 9.10 7.17 -3.75
N ALA A 29 8.27 7.90 -4.50
CA ALA A 29 6.83 7.81 -4.40
C ALA A 29 6.33 6.41 -4.78
N THR A 30 6.87 5.85 -5.87
CA THR A 30 6.51 4.52 -6.39
C THR A 30 6.88 3.41 -5.41
N GLN A 31 8.07 3.47 -4.80
CA GLN A 31 8.48 2.50 -3.77
C GLN A 31 7.53 2.52 -2.57
N ARG A 32 7.18 3.73 -2.09
CA ARG A 32 6.22 3.88 -0.98
C ARG A 32 4.82 3.38 -1.36
N TYR A 33 4.36 3.69 -2.57
CA TYR A 33 3.07 3.21 -3.07
C TYR A 33 3.01 1.68 -3.12
N LYS A 34 4.04 1.01 -3.64
CA LYS A 34 4.12 -0.47 -3.66
C LYS A 34 4.05 -1.07 -2.26
N LYS A 35 4.82 -0.55 -1.31
CA LYS A 35 4.81 -1.04 0.08
C LYS A 35 3.43 -0.90 0.72
N LEU A 36 2.73 0.19 0.44
CA LEU A 36 1.36 0.40 0.90
C LEU A 36 0.41 -0.65 0.28
N LEU A 37 0.53 -0.94 -1.02
CA LEU A 37 -0.26 -1.98 -1.67
C LEU A 37 0.02 -3.38 -1.08
N GLU A 38 1.27 -3.69 -0.76
CA GLU A 38 1.62 -4.97 -0.11
C GLU A 38 0.98 -5.10 1.27
N GLN A 39 0.99 -4.03 2.08
CA GLN A 39 0.32 -4.00 3.38
C GLN A 39 -1.21 -4.15 3.25
N VAL A 40 -1.83 -3.48 2.28
CA VAL A 40 -3.27 -3.62 2.04
C VAL A 40 -3.62 -5.05 1.61
N LYS A 41 -2.78 -5.67 0.77
CA LYS A 41 -2.98 -7.07 0.39
C LYS A 41 -2.91 -7.99 1.60
N ASP A 42 -1.87 -7.87 2.42
CA ASP A 42 -1.70 -8.66 3.64
C ASP A 42 -2.91 -8.51 4.58
N GLN A 43 -3.39 -7.29 4.77
CA GLN A 43 -4.60 -7.02 5.57
C GLN A 43 -5.85 -7.66 4.96
N ILE A 44 -6.04 -7.60 3.64
CA ILE A 44 -7.18 -8.24 2.97
C ILE A 44 -7.11 -9.76 3.12
N TYR A 45 -5.95 -10.40 2.94
CA TYR A 45 -5.80 -11.83 3.13
C TYR A 45 -6.07 -12.25 4.59
N SER A 46 -5.61 -11.47 5.56
CA SER A 46 -5.90 -11.73 6.98
C SER A 46 -7.38 -11.61 7.32
N VAL A 47 -8.05 -10.56 6.84
CA VAL A 47 -9.49 -10.34 7.07
C VAL A 47 -10.32 -11.41 6.37
N THR A 48 -10.01 -11.71 5.09
CA THR A 48 -10.72 -12.75 4.34
C THR A 48 -10.53 -14.12 4.96
N ALA A 49 -9.33 -14.50 5.40
CA ALA A 49 -9.11 -15.74 6.14
C ALA A 49 -9.93 -15.78 7.44
N SER A 50 -9.92 -14.71 8.23
CA SER A 50 -10.67 -14.65 9.50
C SER A 50 -12.19 -14.74 9.33
N ILE A 51 -12.73 -14.31 8.17
CA ILE A 51 -14.17 -14.37 7.86
C ILE A 51 -14.54 -15.70 7.18
N LEU A 52 -13.71 -16.22 6.28
CA LEU A 52 -13.99 -17.48 5.56
C LEU A 52 -13.73 -18.73 6.40
N ASP A 53 -12.73 -18.74 7.29
CA ASP A 53 -12.41 -19.90 8.15
C ASP A 53 -13.62 -20.39 8.97
N PRO A 54 -14.37 -19.53 9.70
CA PRO A 54 -15.54 -19.99 10.44
C PRO A 54 -16.67 -20.48 9.52
N LEU A 55 -16.82 -19.90 8.31
CA LEU A 55 -17.81 -20.31 7.31
C LEU A 55 -17.51 -21.68 6.68
N PHE A 56 -16.24 -22.02 6.47
CA PHE A 56 -15.84 -23.30 5.90
C PHE A 56 -15.90 -24.45 6.93
N LYS A 57 -15.70 -24.13 8.21
CA LYS A 57 -15.76 -25.10 9.32
C LYS A 57 -17.18 -25.59 9.61
N GLU A 58 -18.19 -24.79 9.33
CA GLU A 58 -19.60 -25.13 9.58
C GLU A 58 -20.19 -26.05 8.48
N HIS A 59 -19.67 -25.99 7.25
CA HIS A 59 -20.18 -26.79 6.11
C HIS A 59 -19.54 -28.18 5.97
N THR A 60 -18.58 -28.54 6.84
CA THR A 60 -17.90 -29.86 6.84
C THR A 60 -18.25 -30.68 8.10
N ARG A 61 -19.44 -30.48 8.67
CA ARG A 61 -19.91 -31.26 9.84
C ARG A 61 -21.19 -32.02 9.53
#